data_AF-A0A357K7D6-F1
#
_entry.id   AF-A0A357K7D6-F1
#
_cell.length_a   1.000
_cell.length_b   1.000
_cell.length_c   1.000
_cell.angle_alpha   90.00
_cell.angle_beta   90.00
_cell.angle_gamma   90.00
#
_symmetry.space_group_name_H-M   'P 1'
#
loop_
_entity.id
_entity.type
_entity.pdbx_description
1 polymer ?
#
loop_
_entity_poly.entity_id
_entity_poly.type
_entity_poly.pdbx_seq_one_letter_code
_entity_poly.pdbx_strand_id
1 'polypeptide(L)'
;YLSEKVIREADVVCATLVGCDDRRLRGVKFDVAVVDEAAQALPPATLIPMRRAARLVLCGDPCQLPPTVKSQGGRLLEKTMLERLIDAHQERTTMLEVQYRMHEAIMSAGNAHFYKGRLQAHEAVAHATLDGLRPWLWVDTAGCGFEERRSEEGGSVSNRDEAAFALDRAAEWLQQHPAMTLGIVAPYAAQVELLRDLWHQRVVAGEIPAQAKVTIHTVDGFQGQERDGMIVSMTRSNDCGEVGFLQESRRIHVAQTRAKHACMLVGDSATLSSDSYLGWLLEHAQEMEAYDSAWSWMC
;
A
#
# COMPACT_ATOMS: atom_id res chain seq x y z
N TYR A 1 24.83 -23.52 -23.39
CA TYR A 1 26.29 -23.52 -23.18
C TYR A 1 26.78 -22.35 -22.34
N LEU A 2 26.86 -21.11 -22.84
CA LEU A 2 27.37 -19.98 -22.03
C LEU A 2 26.49 -19.66 -20.82
N SER A 3 25.17 -19.62 -21.01
CA SER A 3 24.19 -19.39 -19.94
C SER A 3 24.20 -20.47 -18.85
N GLU A 4 24.34 -21.74 -19.24
CA GLU A 4 24.41 -22.85 -18.27
C GLU A 4 25.72 -22.84 -17.48
N LYS A 5 26.82 -22.43 -18.12
CA LYS A 5 28.10 -22.25 -17.45
C LYS A 5 28.02 -21.14 -16.40
N VAL A 6 27.49 -19.97 -16.77
CA VAL A 6 27.27 -18.86 -15.84
C VAL A 6 26.39 -19.27 -14.66
N ILE A 7 25.29 -20.00 -14.89
CA ILE A 7 24.40 -20.47 -13.82
C ILE A 7 25.11 -21.42 -12.85
N ARG A 8 25.99 -22.30 -13.35
CA ARG A 8 26.72 -23.25 -12.51
C ARG A 8 27.85 -22.61 -11.71
N GLU A 9 28.44 -21.54 -12.23
CA GLU A 9 29.54 -20.81 -11.58
C GLU A 9 29.04 -19.68 -10.66
N ALA A 10 27.76 -19.31 -10.74
CA ALA A 10 27.17 -18.28 -9.91
C ALA A 10 26.89 -18.79 -8.49
N ASP A 11 27.26 -17.99 -7.48
CA ASP A 11 26.92 -18.26 -6.08
C ASP A 11 25.42 -18.06 -5.80
N VAL A 12 24.77 -17.15 -6.54
CA VAL A 12 23.35 -16.81 -6.39
C VAL A 12 22.69 -16.71 -7.76
N VAL A 13 21.53 -17.34 -7.91
CA VAL A 13 20.70 -17.26 -9.11
C VAL A 13 19.34 -16.68 -8.74
N CYS A 14 19.05 -15.48 -9.27
CA CYS A 14 17.76 -14.83 -9.06
C CYS A 14 16.80 -15.15 -10.21
N ALA A 15 15.56 -15.53 -9.87
CA ALA A 15 14.48 -15.74 -10.83
C ALA A 15 13.13 -15.48 -10.15
N THR A 16 12.10 -15.19 -10.94
CA THR A 16 10.72 -15.22 -10.44
C THR A 16 10.32 -16.65 -10.08
N LEU A 17 9.29 -16.82 -9.24
CA LEU A 17 8.80 -18.15 -8.84
C LEU A 17 8.58 -19.09 -10.02
N VAL A 18 7.92 -18.60 -11.07
CA VAL A 18 7.67 -19.37 -12.31
C VAL A 18 8.96 -19.50 -13.14
N GLY A 19 9.79 -18.45 -13.16
CA GLY A 19 11.11 -18.47 -13.81
C GLY A 19 12.05 -19.54 -13.24
N CYS A 20 11.84 -19.99 -12.01
CA CYS A 20 12.57 -21.13 -11.46
C CYS A 20 12.34 -22.43 -12.24
N ASP A 21 11.28 -22.54 -13.06
CA ASP A 21 11.05 -23.70 -13.93
C ASP A 21 11.70 -23.60 -15.33
N ASP A 22 12.56 -22.60 -15.54
CA ASP A 22 13.26 -22.42 -16.81
C ASP A 22 14.11 -23.66 -17.18
N ARG A 23 14.13 -23.99 -18.48
CA ARG A 23 14.89 -25.14 -19.03
C ARG A 23 16.38 -25.06 -18.69
N ARG A 24 16.95 -23.86 -18.58
CA ARG A 24 18.36 -23.62 -18.22
C ARG A 24 18.69 -24.05 -16.79
N LEU A 25 17.69 -24.15 -15.92
CA LEU A 25 17.83 -24.64 -14.54
C LEU A 25 17.56 -26.15 -14.43
N ARG A 26 17.30 -26.86 -15.54
CA ARG A 26 16.97 -28.29 -15.49
C ARG A 26 18.16 -29.09 -14.95
N GLY A 27 17.90 -29.92 -13.94
CA GLY A 27 18.91 -30.73 -13.27
C GLY A 27 19.79 -29.98 -12.27
N VAL A 28 19.67 -28.64 -12.18
CA VAL A 28 20.34 -27.84 -11.16
C VAL A 28 19.58 -27.97 -9.84
N LYS A 29 20.33 -28.20 -8.77
CA LYS A 29 19.85 -28.24 -7.39
C LYS A 29 20.58 -27.18 -6.57
N PHE A 30 19.87 -26.60 -5.63
CA PHE A 30 20.38 -25.58 -4.72
C PHE A 30 20.35 -26.11 -3.29
N ASP A 31 21.23 -25.62 -2.43
CA ASP A 31 21.18 -25.96 -1.01
C ASP A 31 20.02 -25.22 -0.32
N VAL A 32 19.79 -23.97 -0.72
CA VAL A 32 18.79 -23.07 -0.14
C VAL A 32 18.04 -22.34 -1.25
N ALA A 33 16.72 -22.26 -1.13
CA ALA A 33 15.89 -21.31 -1.87
C ALA A 33 15.41 -20.23 -0.90
N VAL A 34 15.63 -18.97 -1.25
CA VAL A 34 15.04 -17.82 -0.56
C VAL A 34 13.94 -17.26 -1.45
N VAL A 35 12.73 -17.14 -0.91
CA VAL A 35 11.60 -16.52 -1.60
C VAL A 35 11.25 -15.26 -0.85
N ASP A 36 11.51 -14.12 -1.49
CA ASP A 36 11.07 -12.82 -1.00
C ASP A 36 9.64 -12.51 -1.46
N GLU A 37 8.95 -11.63 -0.75
CA GLU A 37 7.53 -11.29 -0.96
C GLU A 37 6.60 -12.53 -0.99
N ALA A 38 6.93 -13.55 -0.18
CA ALA A 38 6.21 -14.82 -0.13
C ALA A 38 4.75 -14.69 0.34
N ALA A 39 4.41 -13.59 1.03
CA ALA A 39 3.03 -13.24 1.41
C ALA A 39 2.14 -12.90 0.20
N GLN A 40 2.73 -12.72 -0.98
CA GLN A 40 2.03 -12.46 -2.24
C GLN A 40 2.08 -13.62 -3.21
N ALA A 41 2.76 -14.70 -2.81
CA ALA A 41 2.91 -15.87 -3.65
C ALA A 41 1.73 -16.80 -3.45
N LEU A 42 1.07 -17.16 -4.56
CA LEU A 42 0.12 -18.27 -4.55
C LEU A 42 0.84 -19.55 -4.06
N PRO A 43 0.20 -20.37 -3.20
CA PRO A 43 0.86 -21.55 -2.66
C PRO A 43 1.49 -22.48 -3.72
N PRO A 44 0.82 -22.77 -4.86
CA PRO A 44 1.42 -23.60 -5.91
C PRO A 44 2.68 -22.98 -6.55
N ALA A 45 2.76 -21.65 -6.66
CA ALA A 45 3.91 -20.97 -7.26
C ALA A 45 5.15 -21.10 -6.36
N THR A 46 4.98 -21.06 -5.04
CA THR A 46 6.06 -21.25 -4.06
C THR A 46 6.65 -22.66 -4.10
N LEU A 47 5.89 -23.66 -4.56
CA LEU A 47 6.39 -25.04 -4.69
C LEU A 47 7.44 -25.19 -5.80
N ILE A 48 7.49 -24.28 -6.78
CA ILE A 48 8.43 -24.35 -7.91
C ILE A 48 9.89 -24.23 -7.42
N PRO A 49 10.29 -23.16 -6.70
CA PRO A 49 11.63 -23.10 -6.10
C PRO A 49 11.84 -24.14 -5.01
N MET A 50 10.80 -24.47 -4.21
CA MET A 50 10.90 -25.47 -3.13
C MET A 50 11.37 -26.85 -3.63
N ARG A 51 10.93 -27.28 -4.82
CA ARG A 51 11.35 -28.56 -5.42
C ARG A 51 12.82 -28.61 -5.86
N ARG A 52 13.49 -27.46 -5.88
CA ARG A 52 14.86 -27.29 -6.37
C ARG A 52 15.88 -27.11 -5.24
N ALA A 53 15.43 -26.88 -4.01
CA ALA A 53 16.31 -26.68 -2.87
C ALA A 53 16.07 -27.67 -1.72
N ALA A 54 17.11 -27.93 -0.94
CA ALA A 54 17.01 -28.76 0.27
C ALA A 54 16.42 -27.99 1.46
N ARG A 55 16.62 -26.67 1.50
CA ARG A 55 16.06 -25.75 2.51
C ARG A 55 15.32 -24.61 1.84
N LEU A 56 14.26 -24.13 2.49
CA LEU A 56 13.45 -23.02 2.03
C LEU A 56 13.41 -21.94 3.12
N VAL A 57 13.66 -20.70 2.73
CA VAL A 57 13.45 -19.51 3.57
C VAL A 57 12.40 -18.67 2.86
N LEU A 58 11.31 -18.38 3.57
CA LEU A 58 10.24 -17.51 3.07
C LEU A 58 10.31 -16.18 3.83
N CYS A 59 10.47 -15.10 3.08
CA CYS A 59 10.43 -13.73 3.59
C CYS A 59 9.19 -13.05 3.02
N GLY A 60 8.51 -12.25 3.83
CA GLY A 60 7.32 -11.52 3.42
C GLY A 60 6.50 -11.09 4.62
N ASP A 61 5.47 -10.32 4.36
CA ASP A 61 4.61 -9.76 5.39
C ASP A 61 3.15 -10.22 5.20
N PRO A 62 2.64 -11.15 6.02
CA PRO A 62 1.27 -11.65 5.90
C PRO A 62 0.21 -10.57 6.20
N CYS A 63 0.61 -9.45 6.82
CA CYS A 63 -0.25 -8.31 7.10
C CYS A 63 -0.31 -7.30 5.92
N GLN A 64 0.43 -7.53 4.83
CA GLN A 64 0.32 -6.75 3.59
C GLN A 64 -0.57 -7.46 2.55
N LEU A 65 -0.61 -6.96 1.31
CA LEU A 65 -1.55 -7.45 0.29
C LEU A 65 -1.38 -8.96 0.02
N PRO A 66 -2.49 -9.72 -0.01
CA PRO A 66 -2.47 -11.13 -0.39
C PRO A 66 -2.25 -11.30 -1.90
N PRO A 67 -2.01 -12.52 -2.40
CA PRO A 67 -2.04 -12.80 -3.84
C PRO A 67 -3.41 -12.49 -4.45
N THR A 68 -3.42 -11.93 -5.67
CA THR A 68 -4.66 -11.68 -6.42
C THR A 68 -5.26 -12.98 -6.95
N VAL A 69 -6.42 -13.37 -6.42
CA VAL A 69 -7.20 -14.51 -6.89
C VAL A 69 -8.48 -14.02 -7.56
N LYS A 70 -8.60 -14.21 -8.88
CA LYS A 70 -9.77 -13.73 -9.64
C LYS A 70 -10.99 -14.64 -9.54
N SER A 71 -10.82 -15.92 -9.24
CA SER A 71 -11.94 -16.87 -9.20
C SER A 71 -12.55 -16.94 -7.81
N GLN A 72 -13.89 -16.89 -7.73
CA GLN A 72 -14.60 -16.97 -6.44
C GLN A 72 -14.36 -18.31 -5.72
N GLY A 73 -14.18 -19.41 -6.46
CA GLY A 73 -13.82 -20.72 -5.90
C GLY A 73 -12.35 -20.85 -5.46
N GLY A 74 -11.53 -19.83 -5.72
CA GLY A 74 -10.10 -19.84 -5.47
C GLY A 74 -9.68 -19.33 -4.08
N ARG A 75 -10.62 -18.97 -3.19
CA ARG A 75 -10.31 -18.37 -1.87
C ARG A 75 -9.28 -19.14 -1.05
N LEU A 76 -9.24 -20.47 -1.17
CA LEU A 76 -8.22 -21.31 -0.52
C LEU A 76 -6.77 -20.98 -0.93
N LEU A 77 -6.59 -20.31 -2.08
CA LEU A 77 -5.29 -19.87 -2.59
C LEU A 77 -4.87 -18.50 -2.07
N GLU A 78 -5.76 -17.75 -1.42
CA GLU A 78 -5.45 -16.45 -0.80
C GLU A 78 -4.53 -16.64 0.41
N LYS A 79 -4.71 -17.72 1.17
CA LYS A 79 -3.81 -18.09 2.26
C LYS A 79 -2.51 -18.71 1.72
N THR A 80 -1.45 -17.91 1.76
CA THR A 80 -0.13 -18.21 1.22
C THR A 80 0.59 -19.35 1.94
N MET A 81 1.67 -19.86 1.33
CA MET A 81 2.55 -20.83 2.02
C MET A 81 3.22 -20.22 3.25
N LEU A 82 3.55 -18.92 3.20
CA LEU A 82 4.13 -18.21 4.34
C LEU A 82 3.16 -18.23 5.53
N GLU A 83 1.92 -17.78 5.35
CA GLU A 83 0.90 -17.77 6.41
C GLU A 83 0.67 -19.17 6.98
N ARG A 84 0.55 -20.19 6.12
CA ARG A 84 0.35 -21.59 6.56
C ARG A 84 1.50 -22.09 7.42
N LEU A 85 2.74 -21.73 7.09
CA LEU A 85 3.92 -22.14 7.84
C LEU A 85 4.11 -21.35 9.13
N ILE A 86 3.74 -20.07 9.14
CA ILE A 86 3.70 -19.26 10.38
C ILE A 86 2.72 -19.90 11.37
N ASP A 87 1.53 -20.27 10.92
CA ASP A 87 0.52 -20.90 11.77
C ASP A 87 0.96 -22.26 12.31
N ALA A 88 1.62 -23.07 11.47
CA ALA A 88 2.02 -24.42 11.83
C ALA A 88 3.34 -24.48 12.63
N HIS A 89 4.23 -23.50 12.45
CA HIS A 89 5.61 -23.51 12.95
C HIS A 89 6.04 -22.13 13.46
N GLN A 90 5.32 -21.61 14.46
CA GLN A 90 5.63 -20.32 15.08
C GLN A 90 7.07 -20.28 15.63
N GLU A 91 7.60 -21.41 16.11
CA GLU A 91 8.97 -21.55 16.62
C GLU A 91 10.06 -21.37 15.56
N ARG A 92 9.67 -21.42 14.27
CA ARG A 92 10.57 -21.22 13.11
C ARG A 92 10.31 -19.88 12.41
N THR A 93 9.49 -19.03 13.00
CA THR A 93 9.14 -17.71 12.45
C THR A 93 9.86 -16.64 13.25
N THR A 94 10.46 -15.66 12.56
CA THR A 94 11.07 -14.49 13.18
C THR A 94 10.46 -13.24 12.56
N MET A 95 9.96 -12.35 13.40
CA MET A 95 9.47 -11.04 12.97
C MET A 95 10.60 -10.02 13.17
N LEU A 96 10.84 -9.19 12.16
CA LEU A 96 11.72 -8.03 12.29
C LEU A 96 10.92 -6.89 12.94
N GLU A 97 11.38 -6.43 14.10
CA GLU A 97 10.61 -5.48 14.93
C GLU A 97 11.00 -4.02 14.71
N VAL A 98 12.20 -3.73 14.18
CA VAL A 98 12.64 -2.36 13.94
C VAL A 98 12.42 -1.96 12.48
N GLN A 99 11.68 -0.86 12.27
CA GLN A 99 11.46 -0.28 10.95
C GLN A 99 12.27 1.01 10.75
N TYR A 100 12.71 1.23 9.51
CA TYR A 100 13.64 2.30 9.11
C TYR A 100 13.07 3.21 8.02
N ARG A 101 11.74 3.20 7.81
CA ARG A 101 11.10 3.95 6.72
C ARG A 101 10.38 5.19 7.22
N MET A 102 9.49 5.00 8.19
CA MET A 102 8.37 5.93 8.42
C MET A 102 8.39 6.54 9.82
N HIS A 103 7.83 7.74 9.93
CA HIS A 103 7.55 8.39 11.21
C HIS A 103 6.66 7.49 12.10
N GLU A 104 6.85 7.57 13.43
CA GLU A 104 6.13 6.71 14.39
C GLU A 104 4.61 6.89 14.34
N ALA A 105 4.13 8.12 14.12
CA ALA A 105 2.71 8.41 13.93
C ALA A 105 2.10 7.67 12.72
N ILE A 106 2.82 7.58 11.59
CA ILE A 106 2.38 6.82 10.40
C ILE A 106 2.33 5.32 10.73
N MET A 107 3.32 4.84 11.48
CA MET A 107 3.41 3.45 11.93
C MET A 107 2.28 3.07 12.90
N SER A 108 1.81 4.01 13.71
CA SER A 108 1.00 3.77 14.92
C SER A 108 -0.23 2.87 14.69
N ALA A 109 -1.10 3.24 13.75
CA ALA A 109 -2.33 2.51 13.47
C ALA A 109 -2.05 1.09 12.97
N GLY A 110 -1.14 0.96 12.01
CA GLY A 110 -0.76 -0.35 11.47
C GLY A 110 -0.10 -1.24 12.52
N ASN A 111 0.73 -0.66 13.39
CA ASN A 111 1.38 -1.36 14.48
C ASN A 111 0.39 -1.90 15.51
N ALA A 112 -0.56 -1.07 15.94
CA ALA A 112 -1.59 -1.47 16.88
C ALA A 112 -2.48 -2.60 16.30
N HIS A 113 -2.92 -2.45 15.05
CA HIS A 113 -3.89 -3.36 14.45
C HIS A 113 -3.27 -4.67 13.94
N PHE A 114 -2.20 -4.59 13.15
CA PHE A 114 -1.64 -5.76 12.45
C PHE A 114 -0.51 -6.44 13.20
N TYR A 115 0.29 -5.65 13.93
CA TYR A 115 1.54 -6.13 14.53
C TYR A 115 1.51 -6.19 16.06
N LYS A 116 0.36 -5.93 16.68
CA LYS A 116 0.15 -6.00 18.14
C LYS A 116 1.13 -5.13 18.94
N GLY A 117 1.49 -3.96 18.39
CA GLY A 117 2.41 -3.01 19.02
C GLY A 117 3.88 -3.42 18.99
N ARG A 118 4.25 -4.46 18.26
CA ARG A 118 5.63 -4.99 18.26
C ARG A 118 6.61 -4.19 17.40
N LEU A 119 6.14 -3.41 16.42
CA LEU A 119 7.03 -2.59 15.61
C LEU A 119 7.55 -1.39 16.40
N GLN A 120 8.82 -1.06 16.16
CA GLN A 120 9.53 0.09 16.73
C GLN A 120 10.13 0.91 15.60
N ALA A 121 9.92 2.22 15.63
CA ALA A 121 10.58 3.12 14.70
C ALA A 121 12.03 3.32 15.13
N HIS A 122 12.98 3.12 14.21
CA HIS A 122 14.38 3.46 14.47
C HIS A 122 14.53 4.97 14.70
N GLU A 123 15.47 5.38 15.57
CA GLU A 123 15.71 6.79 15.92
C GLU A 123 15.88 7.72 14.70
N ALA A 124 16.47 7.19 13.62
CA ALA A 124 16.71 7.92 12.37
C ALA A 124 15.41 8.34 11.63
N VAL A 125 14.28 7.69 11.93
CA VAL A 125 12.99 7.97 11.26
C VAL A 125 11.85 8.28 12.22
N ALA A 126 11.95 7.89 13.49
CA ALA A 126 10.87 7.99 14.47
C ALA A 126 10.23 9.37 14.54
N HIS A 127 11.05 10.42 14.44
CA HIS A 127 10.63 11.83 14.47
C HIS A 127 11.01 12.61 13.20
N ALA A 128 11.28 11.92 12.08
CA ALA A 128 11.65 12.56 10.83
C ALA A 128 10.40 13.14 10.13
N THR A 129 10.27 14.46 10.14
CA THR A 129 9.11 15.20 9.61
C THR A 129 9.47 16.06 8.39
N LEU A 130 8.43 16.53 7.68
CA LEU A 130 8.53 17.65 6.73
C LEU A 130 7.89 18.86 7.40
N ASP A 131 8.63 19.96 7.55
CA ASP A 131 8.17 21.14 8.28
C ASP A 131 6.81 21.64 7.74
N GLY A 132 5.88 21.92 8.65
CA GLY A 132 4.52 22.35 8.31
C GLY A 132 3.56 21.23 7.89
N LEU A 133 4.04 20.00 7.71
CA LEU A 133 3.20 18.84 7.41
C LEU A 133 3.06 17.93 8.64
N ARG A 134 1.81 17.54 8.95
CA ARG A 134 1.55 16.52 9.97
C ARG A 134 2.02 15.15 9.45
N PRO A 135 2.72 14.35 10.28
CA PRO A 135 3.24 13.07 9.81
C PRO A 135 2.14 12.08 9.42
N TRP A 136 1.02 12.10 10.13
CA TRP A 136 -0.15 11.31 9.80
C TRP A 136 -1.41 12.14 10.06
N LEU A 137 -2.36 12.08 9.12
CA LEU A 137 -3.59 12.87 9.18
C LEU A 137 -4.73 12.16 8.45
N TRP A 138 -5.90 12.11 9.09
CA TRP A 138 -7.17 11.85 8.46
C TRP A 138 -7.89 13.17 8.17
N VAL A 139 -8.31 13.38 6.92
CA VAL A 139 -9.15 14.50 6.51
C VAL A 139 -10.51 13.98 6.08
N ASP A 140 -11.51 14.35 6.86
CA ASP A 140 -12.88 13.85 6.72
C ASP A 140 -13.71 14.73 5.80
N THR A 141 -14.26 14.11 4.76
CA THR A 141 -15.10 14.77 3.75
C THR A 141 -16.60 14.64 4.05
N ALA A 142 -16.98 14.01 5.17
CA ALA A 142 -18.37 13.90 5.59
C ALA A 142 -19.02 15.28 5.68
N GLY A 143 -20.22 15.40 5.11
CA GLY A 143 -20.97 16.67 5.09
C GLY A 143 -20.44 17.75 4.12
N CYS A 144 -19.38 17.47 3.35
CA CYS A 144 -18.83 18.41 2.35
C CYS A 144 -19.51 18.28 0.97
N GLY A 145 -20.41 17.32 0.79
CA GLY A 145 -21.11 17.06 -0.48
C GLY A 145 -20.23 16.41 -1.56
N PHE A 146 -19.18 15.68 -1.14
CA PHE A 146 -18.27 15.00 -2.06
C PHE A 146 -18.88 13.66 -2.49
N GLU A 147 -19.77 13.69 -3.48
CA GLU A 147 -20.55 12.52 -3.87
C GLU A 147 -19.79 11.55 -4.79
N GLU A 148 -19.89 10.25 -4.51
CA GLU A 148 -19.33 9.23 -5.39
C GLU A 148 -20.15 9.09 -6.69
N ARG A 149 -19.46 8.80 -7.79
CA ARG A 149 -20.07 8.43 -9.08
C ARG A 149 -19.69 7.02 -9.43
N ARG A 150 -20.68 6.25 -9.88
CA ARG A 150 -20.51 4.90 -10.40
C ARG A 150 -20.63 4.91 -11.92
N SER A 151 -19.73 4.21 -12.60
CA SER A 151 -19.85 3.97 -14.04
C SER A 151 -21.08 3.13 -14.35
N GLU A 152 -21.67 3.29 -15.54
CA GLU A 152 -22.84 2.51 -16.00
C GLU A 152 -22.57 0.98 -16.01
N GLU A 153 -21.30 0.57 -16.20
CA GLU A 153 -20.87 -0.83 -16.15
C GLU A 153 -20.71 -1.39 -14.72
N GLY A 154 -21.04 -0.60 -13.68
CA GLY A 154 -21.13 -1.02 -12.28
C GLY A 154 -19.81 -1.29 -11.54
N GLY A 155 -18.67 -1.32 -12.24
CA GLY A 155 -17.37 -1.70 -11.65
C GLY A 155 -16.45 -0.56 -11.22
N SER A 156 -16.66 0.66 -11.72
CA SER A 156 -15.74 1.79 -11.52
C SER A 156 -16.37 2.88 -10.66
N VAL A 157 -15.73 3.21 -9.53
CA VAL A 157 -16.16 4.27 -8.61
C VAL A 157 -15.13 5.40 -8.65
N SER A 158 -15.61 6.64 -8.67
CA SER A 158 -14.79 7.85 -8.60
C SER A 158 -15.49 8.93 -7.81
N ASN A 159 -14.73 9.84 -7.23
CA ASN A 159 -15.22 11.00 -6.50
C ASN A 159 -14.39 12.22 -6.95
N ARG A 160 -15.02 13.10 -7.72
CA ARG A 160 -14.33 14.24 -8.36
C ARG A 160 -13.93 15.30 -7.37
N ASP A 161 -14.76 15.56 -6.37
CA ASP A 161 -14.51 16.61 -5.38
C ASP A 161 -13.43 16.15 -4.40
N GLU A 162 -13.46 14.88 -3.97
CA GLU A 162 -12.36 14.28 -3.21
C GLU A 162 -11.04 14.27 -4.00
N ALA A 163 -11.09 13.96 -5.29
CA ALA A 163 -9.90 14.01 -6.16
C ALA A 163 -9.34 15.43 -6.26
N ALA A 164 -10.19 16.43 -6.51
CA ALA A 164 -9.78 17.83 -6.58
C ALA A 164 -9.14 18.29 -5.26
N PHE A 165 -9.78 17.98 -4.13
CA PHE A 165 -9.28 18.29 -2.80
C PHE A 165 -7.91 17.65 -2.53
N ALA A 166 -7.74 16.36 -2.86
CA ALA A 166 -6.47 15.67 -2.72
C ALA A 166 -5.35 16.33 -3.56
N LEU A 167 -5.70 16.82 -4.76
CA LEU A 167 -4.74 17.52 -5.62
C LEU A 167 -4.41 18.94 -5.14
N ASP A 168 -5.34 19.64 -4.48
CA ASP A 168 -5.04 20.93 -3.83
C ASP A 168 -3.99 20.74 -2.74
N ARG A 169 -4.14 19.69 -1.93
CA ARG A 169 -3.18 19.34 -0.89
C ARG A 169 -1.84 18.89 -1.45
N ALA A 170 -1.85 18.13 -2.54
CA ALA A 170 -0.64 17.76 -3.25
C ALA A 170 0.12 19.01 -3.74
N ALA A 171 -0.57 19.98 -4.30
CA ALA A 171 0.02 21.22 -4.79
C ALA A 171 0.63 22.05 -3.64
N GLU A 172 -0.09 22.19 -2.52
CA GLU A 172 0.41 22.86 -1.32
C GLU A 172 1.65 22.19 -0.74
N TRP A 173 1.64 20.86 -0.62
CA TRP A 173 2.79 20.10 -0.13
C TRP A 173 4.02 20.30 -1.02
N LEU A 174 3.84 20.30 -2.34
CA LEU A 174 4.93 20.54 -3.31
C LEU A 174 5.39 22.00 -3.34
N GLN A 175 4.51 22.95 -3.04
CA GLN A 175 4.89 24.35 -2.89
C GLN A 175 5.79 24.55 -1.67
N GLN A 176 5.45 23.91 -0.54
CA GLN A 176 6.24 23.96 0.68
C GLN A 176 7.53 23.14 0.56
N HIS A 177 7.48 21.98 -0.10
CA HIS A 177 8.59 21.03 -0.23
C HIS A 177 8.83 20.62 -1.70
N PRO A 178 9.38 21.50 -2.57
CA PRO A 178 9.50 21.22 -4.01
C PRO A 178 10.39 20.02 -4.38
N ALA A 179 11.29 19.61 -3.48
CA ALA A 179 12.20 18.49 -3.70
C ALA A 179 11.61 17.12 -3.33
N MET A 180 10.48 17.10 -2.61
CA MET A 180 9.88 15.87 -2.10
C MET A 180 9.39 14.97 -3.24
N THR A 181 9.42 13.67 -2.97
CA THR A 181 8.71 12.68 -3.77
C THR A 181 7.31 12.48 -3.19
N LEU A 182 6.28 12.58 -4.02
CA LEU A 182 4.88 12.48 -3.60
C LEU A 182 4.19 11.30 -4.28
N GLY A 183 3.45 10.52 -3.51
CA GLY A 183 2.54 9.50 -4.02
C GLY A 183 1.10 9.90 -3.77
N ILE A 184 0.25 9.76 -4.79
CA ILE A 184 -1.19 9.89 -4.65
C ILE A 184 -1.81 8.56 -5.07
N VAL A 185 -2.52 7.92 -4.15
CA VAL A 185 -3.09 6.59 -4.41
C VAL A 185 -4.57 6.53 -4.13
N ALA A 186 -5.27 5.67 -4.86
CA ALA A 186 -6.67 5.37 -4.63
C ALA A 186 -6.94 3.86 -4.83
N PRO A 187 -7.98 3.28 -4.21
CA PRO A 187 -8.33 1.88 -4.40
C PRO A 187 -8.90 1.58 -5.80
N TYR A 188 -9.52 2.58 -6.44
CA TYR A 188 -10.31 2.42 -7.65
C TYR A 188 -9.58 2.96 -8.89
N ALA A 189 -9.59 2.18 -9.98
CA ALA A 189 -8.95 2.56 -11.23
C ALA A 189 -9.53 3.86 -11.83
N ALA A 190 -10.86 4.03 -11.84
CA ALA A 190 -11.48 5.29 -12.30
C ALA A 190 -11.06 6.51 -11.47
N GLN A 191 -10.89 6.36 -10.15
CA GLN A 191 -10.38 7.45 -9.33
C GLN A 191 -8.94 7.81 -9.71
N VAL A 192 -8.10 6.82 -9.97
CA VAL A 192 -6.70 7.03 -10.42
C VAL A 192 -6.65 7.71 -11.78
N GLU A 193 -7.50 7.31 -12.72
CA GLU A 193 -7.62 7.96 -14.03
C GLU A 193 -8.07 9.41 -13.88
N LEU A 194 -9.10 9.66 -13.08
CA LEU A 194 -9.58 11.01 -12.77
C LEU A 194 -8.49 11.88 -12.14
N LEU A 195 -7.77 11.37 -11.15
CA LEU A 195 -6.65 12.06 -10.52
C LEU A 195 -5.55 12.42 -11.54
N ARG A 196 -5.22 11.50 -12.45
CA ARG A 196 -4.22 11.74 -13.51
C ARG A 196 -4.69 12.82 -14.49
N ASP A 197 -5.94 12.77 -14.90
CA ASP A 197 -6.52 13.74 -15.84
C ASP A 197 -6.54 15.15 -15.23
N LEU A 198 -7.03 15.28 -13.99
CA LEU A 198 -7.04 16.55 -13.26
C LEU A 198 -5.62 17.06 -13.00
N TRP A 199 -4.69 16.17 -12.62
CA TRP A 199 -3.29 16.54 -12.44
C TRP A 199 -2.67 17.09 -13.71
N HIS A 200 -2.88 16.42 -14.84
CA HIS A 200 -2.38 16.88 -16.13
C HIS A 200 -2.94 18.25 -16.50
N GLN A 201 -4.22 18.52 -16.24
CA GLN A 201 -4.83 19.82 -16.48
C GLN A 201 -4.14 20.93 -15.66
N ARG A 202 -3.84 20.68 -14.38
CA ARG A 202 -3.13 21.63 -13.51
C ARG A 202 -1.70 21.92 -13.95
N VAL A 203 -0.99 20.88 -14.43
CA VAL A 203 0.36 21.06 -15.01
C VAL A 203 0.30 21.92 -16.27
N VAL A 204 -0.66 21.68 -17.17
CA VAL A 204 -0.84 22.50 -18.39
C VAL A 204 -1.23 23.94 -18.06
N ALA A 205 -2.05 24.14 -17.01
CA ALA A 205 -2.43 25.47 -16.53
C ALA A 205 -1.27 26.23 -15.84
N GLY A 206 -0.15 25.55 -15.55
CA GLY A 206 1.01 26.14 -14.86
C GLY A 206 0.84 26.26 -13.35
N GLU A 207 -0.20 25.65 -12.77
CA GLU A 207 -0.44 25.62 -11.32
C GLU A 207 0.57 24.73 -10.60
N ILE A 208 1.07 23.69 -11.28
CA ILE A 208 2.01 22.71 -10.73
C ILE A 208 3.22 22.59 -11.66
N PRO A 209 4.47 22.62 -11.14
CA PRO A 209 5.64 22.44 -11.97
C PRO A 209 5.68 21.07 -12.65
N ALA A 210 5.94 21.04 -13.96
CA ALA A 210 6.03 19.79 -14.73
C ALA A 210 7.14 18.84 -14.23
N GLN A 211 8.15 19.38 -13.54
CA GLN A 211 9.24 18.62 -12.92
C GLN A 211 8.90 18.03 -11.54
N ALA A 212 7.69 18.24 -11.02
CA ALA A 212 7.27 17.71 -9.72
C ALA A 212 7.34 16.17 -9.72
N LYS A 213 7.93 15.60 -8.67
CA LYS A 213 8.15 14.15 -8.56
C LYS A 213 6.92 13.44 -7.99
N VAL A 214 5.85 13.41 -8.77
CA VAL A 214 4.57 12.82 -8.35
C VAL A 214 4.30 11.51 -9.05
N THR A 215 3.77 10.54 -8.30
CA THR A 215 3.30 9.26 -8.84
C THR A 215 1.86 9.03 -8.42
N ILE A 216 0.98 8.89 -9.41
CA ILE A 216 -0.44 8.62 -9.20
C ILE A 216 -0.75 7.17 -9.62
N HIS A 217 -1.19 6.33 -8.69
CA HIS A 217 -1.42 4.91 -8.97
C HIS A 217 -2.52 4.29 -8.09
N THR A 218 -3.00 3.10 -8.43
CA THR A 218 -3.73 2.26 -7.49
C THR A 218 -2.83 1.80 -6.36
N VAL A 219 -3.42 1.50 -5.19
CA VAL A 219 -2.70 0.92 -4.04
C VAL A 219 -1.87 -0.30 -4.44
N ASP A 220 -2.46 -1.25 -5.17
CA ASP A 220 -1.78 -2.50 -5.58
C ASP A 220 -0.56 -2.24 -6.46
N GLY A 221 -0.62 -1.28 -7.38
CA GLY A 221 0.53 -0.99 -8.24
C GLY A 221 1.53 0.01 -7.65
N PHE A 222 1.27 0.53 -6.45
CA PHE A 222 2.25 1.30 -5.67
C PHE A 222 3.13 0.40 -4.79
N GLN A 223 2.89 -0.89 -4.78
CA GLN A 223 3.60 -1.80 -3.90
C GLN A 223 5.12 -1.83 -4.17
N GLY A 224 5.90 -1.95 -3.09
CA GLY A 224 7.37 -1.97 -3.15
C GLY A 224 8.00 -0.59 -3.37
N GLN A 225 7.18 0.45 -3.56
CA GLN A 225 7.63 1.83 -3.68
C GLN A 225 7.46 2.59 -2.36
N GLU A 226 8.18 3.68 -2.19
CA GLU A 226 8.08 4.58 -1.05
C GLU A 226 8.21 6.03 -1.52
N ARG A 227 7.62 6.96 -0.77
CA ARG A 227 7.63 8.40 -1.06
C ARG A 227 7.79 9.19 0.23
N ASP A 228 8.31 10.41 0.10
CA ASP A 228 8.46 11.32 1.24
C ASP A 228 7.08 11.68 1.82
N GLY A 229 6.12 11.95 0.92
CA GLY A 229 4.70 12.13 1.25
C GLY A 229 3.77 11.18 0.52
N MET A 230 2.68 10.77 1.17
CA MET A 230 1.57 10.04 0.55
C MET A 230 0.22 10.71 0.81
N ILE A 231 -0.62 10.78 -0.22
CA ILE A 231 -2.04 11.14 -0.10
C ILE A 231 -2.85 9.94 -0.60
N VAL A 232 -3.79 9.48 0.22
CA VAL A 232 -4.67 8.34 -0.08
C VAL A 232 -6.09 8.85 -0.22
N SER A 233 -6.63 8.78 -1.43
CA SER A 233 -8.04 9.07 -1.74
C SER A 233 -8.87 7.80 -1.55
N MET A 234 -9.73 7.79 -0.53
CA MET A 234 -10.57 6.65 -0.16
C MET A 234 -11.76 6.46 -1.13
N THR A 235 -12.16 7.50 -1.86
CA THR A 235 -13.13 7.52 -2.95
C THR A 235 -14.60 7.30 -2.55
N ARG A 236 -14.88 6.46 -1.55
CA ARG A 236 -16.24 6.04 -1.20
C ARG A 236 -16.97 7.10 -0.39
N SER A 237 -18.15 7.46 -0.86
CA SER A 237 -19.08 8.39 -0.21
C SER A 237 -20.49 8.10 -0.72
N ASN A 238 -21.30 7.36 0.06
CA ASN A 238 -22.65 6.94 -0.28
C ASN A 238 -23.53 6.65 0.95
N ASP A 239 -24.83 6.87 0.82
CA ASP A 239 -25.83 6.65 1.89
C ASP A 239 -25.98 5.20 2.36
N CYS A 240 -25.48 4.23 1.59
CA CYS A 240 -25.62 2.81 1.88
C CYS A 240 -24.51 2.26 2.78
N GLY A 241 -23.48 3.06 3.12
CA GLY A 241 -22.33 2.61 3.92
C GLY A 241 -21.47 1.56 3.20
N GLU A 242 -21.54 1.51 1.86
CA GLU A 242 -20.80 0.53 1.08
C GLU A 242 -19.34 0.98 0.92
N VAL A 243 -18.39 0.14 1.30
CA VAL A 243 -16.95 0.45 1.25
C VAL A 243 -16.19 -0.34 0.16
N GLY A 244 -16.74 -1.45 -0.34
CA GLY A 244 -16.23 -2.17 -1.51
C GLY A 244 -14.78 -2.64 -1.37
N PHE A 245 -13.87 -2.18 -2.26
CA PHE A 245 -12.46 -2.59 -2.25
C PHE A 245 -11.72 -2.25 -0.95
N LEU A 246 -12.26 -1.30 -0.18
CA LEU A 246 -11.71 -0.89 1.11
C LEU A 246 -11.94 -1.90 2.24
N GLN A 247 -12.83 -2.89 2.07
CA GLN A 247 -13.04 -3.96 3.05
C GLN A 247 -11.78 -4.78 3.33
N GLU A 248 -10.84 -4.82 2.37
CA GLU A 248 -9.53 -5.40 2.58
C GLU A 248 -8.62 -4.36 3.26
N SER A 249 -8.63 -4.35 4.59
CA SER A 249 -7.90 -3.40 5.44
C SER A 249 -6.40 -3.33 5.12
N ARG A 250 -5.80 -4.43 4.64
CA ARG A 250 -4.39 -4.49 4.25
C ARG A 250 -4.04 -3.54 3.10
N ARG A 251 -5.01 -3.17 2.24
CA ARG A 251 -4.81 -2.16 1.19
C ARG A 251 -4.51 -0.79 1.79
N ILE A 252 -5.27 -0.38 2.79
CA ILE A 252 -5.10 0.91 3.44
C ILE A 252 -3.81 0.95 4.26
N HIS A 253 -3.53 -0.12 4.98
CA HIS A 253 -2.25 -0.30 5.66
C HIS A 253 -1.06 -0.21 4.69
N VAL A 254 -1.13 -0.90 3.54
CA VAL A 254 -0.07 -0.83 2.54
C VAL A 254 0.06 0.59 2.00
N ALA A 255 -1.02 1.29 1.67
CA ALA A 255 -0.99 2.66 1.18
C ALA A 255 -0.32 3.63 2.17
N GLN A 256 -0.68 3.57 3.46
CA GLN A 256 -0.11 4.42 4.51
C GLN A 256 1.40 4.15 4.69
N THR A 257 1.80 2.89 4.74
CA THR A 257 3.19 2.47 5.00
C THR A 257 4.17 2.72 3.84
N ARG A 258 3.72 3.38 2.76
CA ARG A 258 4.60 3.88 1.69
C ARG A 258 5.14 5.28 1.98
N ALA A 259 4.53 6.01 2.92
CA ALA A 259 5.01 7.31 3.34
C ALA A 259 6.23 7.19 4.25
N LYS A 260 7.18 8.11 4.11
CA LYS A 260 8.31 8.28 5.04
C LYS A 260 8.01 9.33 6.10
N HIS A 261 7.58 10.52 5.67
CA HIS A 261 7.51 11.70 6.53
C HIS A 261 6.10 12.24 6.74
N ALA A 262 5.23 12.15 5.73
CA ALA A 262 3.85 12.64 5.81
C ALA A 262 2.87 11.72 5.09
N CYS A 263 1.74 11.44 5.71
CA CYS A 263 0.65 10.65 5.14
C CYS A 263 -0.70 11.29 5.43
N MET A 264 -1.48 11.55 4.38
CA MET A 264 -2.85 12.06 4.48
C MET A 264 -3.82 11.03 3.93
N LEU A 265 -4.83 10.67 4.72
CA LEU A 265 -6.01 9.92 4.28
C LEU A 265 -7.13 10.93 4.03
N VAL A 266 -7.78 10.86 2.87
CA VAL A 266 -8.92 11.71 2.54
C VAL A 266 -10.11 10.81 2.27
N GLY A 267 -11.20 10.97 3.02
CA GLY A 267 -12.38 10.13 2.84
C GLY A 267 -13.57 10.52 3.70
N ASP A 268 -14.74 10.00 3.34
CA ASP A 268 -16.00 10.30 4.02
C ASP A 268 -16.23 9.37 5.22
N SER A 269 -16.15 9.88 6.44
CA SER A 269 -16.38 9.07 7.64
C SER A 269 -17.79 8.47 7.68
N ALA A 270 -18.81 9.17 7.18
CA ALA A 270 -20.19 8.70 7.26
C ALA A 270 -20.37 7.37 6.52
N THR A 271 -19.71 7.22 5.37
CA THR A 271 -19.66 5.96 4.63
C THR A 271 -18.67 4.98 5.24
N LEU A 272 -17.43 5.41 5.47
CA LEU A 272 -16.31 4.53 5.77
C LEU A 272 -16.43 3.86 7.14
N SER A 273 -17.00 4.53 8.14
CA SER A 273 -17.20 3.98 9.49
C SER A 273 -18.19 2.80 9.55
N SER A 274 -18.88 2.50 8.44
CA SER A 274 -19.68 1.27 8.32
C SER A 274 -18.83 -0.01 8.30
N ASP A 275 -17.54 0.10 7.94
CA ASP A 275 -16.56 -0.97 8.08
C ASP A 275 -15.86 -0.90 9.44
N SER A 276 -15.67 -2.04 10.10
CA SER A 276 -15.13 -2.10 11.45
C SER A 276 -13.68 -1.63 11.56
N TYR A 277 -12.85 -1.92 10.55
CA TYR A 277 -11.46 -1.48 10.55
C TYR A 277 -11.37 0.02 10.27
N LEU A 278 -12.13 0.53 9.30
CA LEU A 278 -12.10 1.94 8.95
C LEU A 278 -12.71 2.82 10.04
N GLY A 279 -13.77 2.36 10.71
CA GLY A 279 -14.31 3.02 11.90
C GLY A 279 -13.28 3.10 13.02
N TRP A 280 -12.60 1.99 13.32
CA TRP A 280 -11.51 1.98 14.30
C TRP A 280 -10.33 2.90 13.89
N LEU A 281 -9.98 2.93 12.60
CA LEU A 281 -8.90 3.78 12.08
C LEU A 281 -9.21 5.27 12.24
N LEU A 282 -10.48 5.65 12.07
CA LEU A 282 -10.97 7.00 12.33
C LEU A 282 -10.89 7.37 13.81
N GLU A 283 -11.35 6.48 14.71
CA GLU A 283 -11.24 6.68 16.16
C GLU A 283 -9.77 6.84 16.58
N HIS A 284 -8.88 6.00 16.06
CA HIS A 284 -7.43 6.09 16.29
C HIS A 284 -6.85 7.43 15.80
N ALA A 285 -7.34 7.96 14.67
CA ALA A 285 -6.93 9.29 14.19
C ALA A 285 -7.39 10.42 15.14
N GLN A 286 -8.60 10.31 15.69
CA GLN A 286 -9.12 11.28 16.66
C GLN A 286 -8.35 11.25 17.99
N GLU A 287 -8.05 10.06 18.51
CA GLU A 287 -7.25 9.87 19.74
C GLU A 287 -5.84 10.45 19.62
N MET A 288 -5.26 10.40 18.42
CA MET A 288 -3.94 10.93 18.12
C MET A 288 -3.93 12.42 17.76
N GLU A 289 -5.07 13.13 17.85
CA GLU A 289 -5.25 14.51 17.39
C GLU A 289 -4.83 14.71 15.91
N ALA A 290 -4.97 13.65 15.12
CA ALA A 290 -4.58 13.54 13.72
C ALA A 290 -5.81 13.50 12.80
N TYR A 291 -6.82 14.31 13.11
CA TYR A 291 -8.10 14.36 12.40
C TYR A 291 -8.52 15.81 12.12
N ASP A 292 -8.91 16.10 10.88
CA ASP A 292 -9.51 17.36 10.46
C ASP A 292 -10.79 17.12 9.64
N SER A 293 -11.73 18.06 9.68
CA SER A 293 -12.80 18.12 8.68
C SER A 293 -12.32 18.91 7.46
N ALA A 294 -12.56 18.38 6.26
CA ALA A 294 -12.25 19.04 4.99
C ALA A 294 -12.91 20.42 4.87
N TRP A 295 -14.05 20.64 5.54
CA TRP A 295 -14.73 21.94 5.59
C TRP A 295 -13.84 23.06 6.12
N SER A 296 -12.97 22.76 7.09
CA SER A 296 -12.05 23.74 7.66
C SER A 296 -10.96 24.23 6.68
N TRP A 297 -10.79 23.53 5.56
CA TRP A 297 -9.77 23.82 4.54
C TRP A 297 -10.37 24.41 3.26
N MET A 298 -11.71 24.45 3.19
CA MET A 298 -12.48 25.03 2.07
C MET A 298 -12.97 26.45 2.38
N CYS A 299 -12.89 26.88 3.64
CA CYS A 299 -13.29 28.21 4.11
C CYS A 299 -12.10 29.17 4.15
#